data_AF-A0A4V6A2J4-F1
#
_entry.id   AF-A0A4V6A2J4-F1
#
_cell.length_a   1.000
_cell.length_b   1.000
_cell.length_c   1.000
_cell.angle_alpha   90.00
_cell.angle_beta   90.00
_cell.angle_gamma   90.00
#
_symmetry.space_group_name_H-M   'P 1'
#
loop_
_entity.id
_entity.type
_entity.pdbx_description
1 polymer ?
#
loop_
_entity_poly.entity_id
_entity_poly.type
_entity_poly.pdbx_seq_one_letter_code
_entity_poly.pdbx_strand_id
1 'polypeptide(L)'
;FMDPLTNGDYPRNMHDFVGGRLPEFTAEESKMLKGSYDFIGINYYTTYYAQNIDANYQSVGFMSDARASWTGFDDVNSNASSLKEALNDPIREKSYKDHLKNVLRSINEHGVDVKGFFAWSLMDNFEWEVVML
;
A
#
# COMPACT_ATOMS: atom_id res chain seq x y z
N PHE A 1 6.01 7.73 -3.44
CA PHE A 1 7.23 7.16 -4.06
C PHE A 1 7.20 7.12 -5.59
N MET A 2 6.05 6.94 -6.24
CA MET A 2 5.99 6.84 -7.71
C MET A 2 6.37 8.13 -8.46
N ASP A 3 6.01 9.31 -7.96
CA ASP A 3 6.36 10.58 -8.62
C ASP A 3 7.87 10.79 -8.78
N PRO A 4 8.72 10.58 -7.75
CA PRO A 4 10.16 10.63 -7.94
C PRO A 4 10.68 9.66 -9.01
N LEU A 5 10.14 8.45 -9.07
CA LEU A 5 10.55 7.45 -10.06
C LEU A 5 10.12 7.81 -11.49
N THR A 6 9.00 8.49 -11.66
CA THR A 6 8.43 8.78 -13.00
C THR A 6 8.80 10.17 -13.52
N ASN A 7 8.90 11.14 -12.60
CA ASN A 7 9.08 12.55 -12.91
C ASN A 7 10.40 13.12 -12.39
N GLY A 8 11.07 12.45 -11.45
CA GLY A 8 12.30 12.93 -10.81
C GLY A 8 12.08 13.91 -9.66
N ASP A 9 10.84 14.08 -9.19
CA ASP A 9 10.49 15.00 -8.11
C ASP A 9 9.30 14.45 -7.29
N TYR A 10 9.11 14.95 -6.07
CA TYR A 10 7.97 14.67 -5.22
C TYR A 10 6.67 15.29 -5.78
N PRO A 11 5.50 14.74 -5.42
CA PRO A 11 4.23 15.35 -5.82
C PRO A 11 4.03 16.70 -5.13
N ARG A 12 3.31 17.62 -5.79
CA ARG A 12 3.14 19.01 -5.32
C ARG A 12 2.56 19.11 -3.90
N ASN A 13 1.60 18.26 -3.55
CA ASN A 13 1.03 18.24 -2.21
C ASN A 13 2.06 17.87 -1.13
N MET A 14 3.06 17.04 -1.42
CA MET A 14 4.13 16.75 -0.46
C MET A 14 5.01 17.98 -0.24
N HIS A 15 5.36 18.72 -1.31
CA HIS A 15 6.06 20.00 -1.19
C HIS A 15 5.27 20.97 -0.29
N ASP A 16 3.96 21.08 -0.50
CA ASP A 16 3.10 22.00 0.26
C ASP A 16 2.87 21.57 1.72
N PHE A 17 2.75 20.27 1.98
CA PHE A 17 2.32 19.75 3.29
C PHE A 17 3.49 19.40 4.21
N VAL A 18 4.54 18.81 3.64
CA VAL A 18 5.74 18.42 4.38
C VAL A 18 6.68 19.62 4.54
N GLY A 19 6.75 20.48 3.53
CA GLY A 19 7.55 21.71 3.53
C GLY A 19 9.03 21.42 3.74
N GLY A 20 9.70 22.23 4.57
CA GLY A 20 11.15 22.14 4.80
C GLY A 20 11.65 20.84 5.46
N ARG A 21 10.77 19.91 5.84
CA ARG A 21 11.16 18.54 6.25
C ARG A 21 11.40 17.61 5.06
N LEU A 22 10.89 17.97 3.87
CA LEU A 22 11.04 17.18 2.66
C LEU A 22 12.44 17.47 2.08
N PRO A 23 13.30 16.47 1.93
CA PRO A 23 14.58 16.66 1.25
C PRO A 23 14.35 17.07 -0.21
N GLU A 24 15.23 17.92 -0.73
CA GLU A 24 15.23 18.26 -2.14
C GLU A 24 16.22 17.37 -2.90
N PHE A 25 15.86 16.98 -4.12
CA PHE A 25 16.79 16.33 -5.03
C PHE A 25 17.63 17.38 -5.76
N THR A 26 18.93 17.15 -5.86
CA THR A 26 19.76 17.84 -6.85
C THR A 26 19.32 17.49 -8.27
N ALA A 27 19.74 18.28 -9.26
CA ALA A 27 19.42 18.00 -10.66
C ALA A 27 19.98 16.64 -11.11
N GLU A 28 21.14 16.26 -10.60
CA GLU A 28 21.79 14.98 -10.84
C GLU A 28 20.98 13.82 -10.24
N GLU A 29 20.55 13.93 -8.97
CA GLU A 29 19.73 12.91 -8.30
C GLU A 29 18.36 12.75 -8.95
N SER A 30 17.70 13.86 -9.28
CA SER A 30 16.42 13.87 -9.99
C SER A 30 16.52 13.10 -11.31
N LYS A 31 17.61 13.32 -12.06
CA LYS A 31 17.89 12.59 -13.30
C LYS A 31 18.18 11.10 -13.07
N MET A 32 18.86 10.75 -11.97
CA MET A 32 19.12 9.35 -11.62
C MET A 32 17.85 8.59 -11.25
N LEU A 33 16.88 9.24 -10.59
CA LEU A 33 15.63 8.63 -10.15
C LEU A 33 14.65 8.42 -11.30
N LYS A 34 14.58 9.36 -12.24
CA LYS A 34 13.61 9.31 -13.32
C LYS A 34 13.83 8.10 -14.24
N GLY A 35 12.83 7.22 -14.29
CA GLY A 35 12.86 5.98 -15.07
C GLY A 35 13.74 4.89 -14.48
N SER A 36 14.15 4.99 -13.21
CA SER A 36 14.99 3.99 -12.53
C SER A 36 14.22 2.73 -12.09
N TYR A 37 13.37 2.21 -12.97
CA TYR A 37 12.61 0.99 -12.75
C TYR A 37 12.35 0.27 -14.09
N ASP A 38 12.46 -1.06 -14.08
CA ASP A 38 12.07 -1.90 -15.23
C ASP A 38 10.63 -2.44 -15.08
N PHE A 39 10.20 -2.65 -13.83
CA PHE A 39 8.86 -3.08 -13.46
C PHE A 39 8.52 -2.53 -12.06
N ILE A 40 7.23 -2.52 -11.72
CA ILE A 40 6.74 -2.08 -10.41
C ILE A 40 6.08 -3.26 -9.69
N GLY A 41 6.57 -3.56 -8.49
CA GLY A 41 5.87 -4.43 -7.55
C GLY A 41 4.86 -3.62 -6.73
N ILE A 42 3.60 -4.06 -6.70
CA ILE A 42 2.55 -3.44 -5.90
C ILE A 42 2.11 -4.43 -4.82
N ASN A 43 2.31 -4.04 -3.57
CA ASN A 43 1.71 -4.74 -2.44
C ASN A 43 0.31 -4.16 -2.22
N TYR A 44 -0.72 -5.01 -2.32
CA TYR A 44 -2.12 -4.61 -2.17
C TYR A 44 -2.83 -5.58 -1.23
N TYR A 45 -3.46 -5.04 -0.19
CA TYR A 45 -4.13 -5.80 0.87
C TYR A 45 -5.60 -5.42 1.00
N THR A 46 -5.91 -4.13 1.07
CA THR A 46 -7.26 -3.62 1.24
C THR A 46 -7.39 -2.20 0.67
N THR A 47 -8.62 -1.69 0.67
CA THR A 47 -8.94 -0.30 0.33
C THR A 47 -9.58 0.37 1.54
N TYR A 48 -9.25 1.65 1.75
CA TYR A 48 -9.80 2.49 2.79
C TYR A 48 -10.71 3.57 2.20
N TYR A 49 -11.74 3.95 2.95
CA TYR A 49 -12.43 5.23 2.74
C TYR A 49 -11.57 6.35 3.30
N ALA A 50 -11.50 7.48 2.59
CA ALA A 50 -10.71 8.64 2.98
C ALA A 50 -11.60 9.87 3.18
N GLN A 51 -11.33 10.65 4.21
CA GLN A 51 -11.98 11.94 4.45
C GLN A 51 -10.91 13.02 4.67
N ASN A 52 -11.14 14.20 4.09
CA ASN A 52 -10.27 15.37 4.31
C ASN A 52 -10.30 15.78 5.78
N ILE A 53 -9.13 16.07 6.34
CA ILE A 53 -8.98 16.68 7.67
C ILE A 53 -8.21 17.98 7.56
N ASP A 54 -8.47 18.91 8.49
CA ASP A 54 -7.75 20.17 8.54
C ASP A 54 -6.30 19.97 8.98
N ALA A 55 -5.43 20.88 8.54
CA ALA A 55 -4.01 20.85 8.89
C ALA A 55 -3.82 20.98 10.41
N ASN A 56 -3.25 19.96 11.03
CA ASN A 56 -2.86 19.99 12.44
C ASN A 56 -1.34 20.23 12.57
N TYR A 57 -0.95 21.49 12.75
CA TYR A 57 0.46 21.88 12.88
C TYR A 57 1.14 21.42 14.18
N GLN A 58 0.40 20.85 15.15
CA GLN A 58 0.98 20.29 16.38
C GLN A 58 1.38 18.82 16.24
N SER A 59 0.87 18.11 15.23
CA SER A 59 1.20 16.71 14.95
C SER A 59 2.02 16.63 13.67
N VAL A 60 3.29 16.25 13.80
CA VAL A 60 4.22 16.12 12.67
C VAL A 60 4.49 14.64 12.43
N GLY A 61 4.28 14.17 11.19
CA GLY A 61 4.60 12.81 10.81
C GLY A 61 3.86 12.36 9.55
N PHE A 62 4.24 11.19 9.05
CA PHE A 62 3.69 10.62 7.82
C PHE A 62 2.16 10.63 7.79
N MET A 63 1.51 10.20 8.88
CA MET A 63 0.05 10.13 8.95
C MET A 63 -0.62 11.51 8.98
N SER A 64 -0.06 12.51 9.67
CA SER A 64 -0.64 13.85 9.72
C SER A 64 -0.38 14.65 8.43
N ASP A 65 0.75 14.38 7.75
CA ASP A 65 1.11 15.00 6.48
C ASP A 65 0.15 14.62 5.35
N ALA A 66 -0.49 13.45 5.42
CA ALA A 66 -1.46 13.00 4.44
C ALA A 66 -2.73 13.87 4.40
N ARG A 67 -3.03 14.61 5.48
CA ARG A 67 -4.26 15.43 5.63
C ARG A 67 -5.55 14.67 5.30
N ALA A 68 -5.55 13.37 5.60
CA ALA A 68 -6.71 12.52 5.46
C ALA A 68 -6.84 11.60 6.68
N SER A 69 -8.07 11.36 7.11
CA SER A 69 -8.42 10.23 7.98
C SER A 69 -8.90 9.06 7.12
N TRP A 70 -8.70 7.84 7.63
CA TRP A 70 -8.98 6.61 6.89
C TRP A 70 -9.88 5.70 7.71
N THR A 71 -10.83 5.04 7.06
CA THR A 71 -11.67 4.02 7.70
C THR A 71 -11.69 2.78 6.81
N GLY A 72 -11.29 1.65 7.38
CA GLY A 72 -11.26 0.35 6.74
C GLY A 72 -12.36 -0.55 7.26
N PHE A 73 -12.62 -1.62 6.52
CA PHE A 73 -13.32 -2.79 7.04
C PHE A 73 -12.26 -3.87 7.19
N ASP A 74 -11.96 -4.25 8.43
CA ASP A 74 -11.03 -5.34 8.70
C ASP A 74 -11.80 -6.66 8.68
N ASP A 75 -11.22 -7.65 7.99
CA ASP A 75 -11.68 -9.02 8.12
C ASP A 75 -11.41 -9.48 9.55
N VAL A 76 -12.43 -10.09 10.18
CA VAL A 76 -12.34 -10.55 11.58
C VAL A 76 -11.17 -11.52 11.71
N ASN A 77 -10.08 -11.07 12.36
CA ASN A 77 -8.93 -11.92 12.60
C ASN A 77 -9.27 -12.85 13.77
N SER A 78 -9.77 -14.05 13.47
CA SER A 78 -10.02 -15.05 14.50
C SER A 78 -8.68 -15.64 14.93
N ASN A 79 -8.29 -15.42 16.19
CA ASN A 79 -7.22 -16.21 16.80
C ASN A 79 -7.65 -17.68 16.75
N ALA A 80 -7.08 -18.45 15.82
CA ALA A 80 -7.40 -19.86 15.69
C ALA A 80 -6.96 -20.56 16.99
N SER A 81 -7.93 -21.12 17.71
CA SER A 81 -7.68 -21.74 19.01
C SER A 81 -7.19 -23.20 18.86
N SER A 82 -7.45 -23.81 17.70
CA SER A 82 -7.04 -25.18 17.38
C SER A 82 -6.46 -25.32 15.96
N LEU A 83 -5.59 -26.32 15.76
CA LEU A 83 -5.02 -26.65 14.44
C LEU A 83 -6.10 -26.91 13.38
N LYS A 84 -7.19 -27.57 13.76
CA LYS A 84 -8.30 -27.87 12.84
C LYS A 84 -9.00 -26.61 12.36
N GLU A 85 -9.13 -25.60 13.22
CA GLU A 85 -9.67 -24.28 12.84
C GLU A 85 -8.68 -23.53 11.95
N ALA A 86 -7.39 -23.50 12.31
CA ALA A 86 -6.36 -22.81 11.52
C ALA A 86 -6.22 -23.38 10.10
N LEU A 87 -6.36 -24.70 9.94
CA LEU A 87 -6.31 -25.36 8.63
C LEU A 87 -7.55 -25.11 7.77
N ASN A 88 -8.67 -24.69 8.38
CA ASN A 88 -9.92 -24.40 7.69
C ASN A 88 -10.16 -22.89 7.65
N ASP A 89 -9.48 -22.21 6.73
CA ASP A 89 -9.50 -20.76 6.59
C ASP A 89 -10.23 -20.30 5.31
N PRO A 90 -11.58 -20.27 5.34
CA PRO A 90 -12.37 -19.87 4.19
C PRO A 90 -12.26 -18.37 3.89
N ILE A 91 -11.88 -17.55 4.87
CA ILE A 91 -11.73 -16.10 4.72
C ILE A 91 -10.52 -15.81 3.83
N ARG A 92 -9.36 -16.38 4.17
CA ARG A 92 -8.14 -16.28 3.36
C ARG A 92 -8.33 -16.89 1.97
N GLU A 93 -8.98 -18.06 1.88
CA GLU A 93 -9.30 -18.68 0.60
C GLU A 93 -10.15 -17.75 -0.29
N LYS A 94 -11.21 -17.18 0.27
CA LYS A 94 -12.07 -16.23 -0.45
C LYS A 94 -11.30 -14.98 -0.87
N SER A 95 -10.52 -14.39 0.04
CA SER A 95 -9.72 -13.20 -0.24
C SER A 95 -8.79 -13.43 -1.44
N TYR A 96 -8.03 -14.53 -1.46
CA TYR A 96 -7.14 -14.83 -2.60
C TYR A 96 -7.89 -15.10 -3.89
N LYS A 97 -9.00 -15.83 -3.84
CA LYS A 97 -9.83 -16.08 -5.03
C LYS A 97 -10.37 -14.78 -5.63
N ASP A 98 -10.84 -13.87 -4.79
CA ASP A 98 -11.41 -12.60 -5.26
C ASP A 98 -10.34 -11.66 -5.80
N HIS A 99 -9.16 -11.58 -5.16
CA HIS A 99 -8.02 -10.81 -5.69
C HIS A 99 -7.54 -11.36 -7.04
N LEU A 100 -7.32 -12.68 -7.16
CA LEU A 100 -6.88 -13.30 -8.41
C LEU A 100 -7.88 -13.10 -9.55
N LYS A 101 -9.19 -13.18 -9.28
CA LYS A 101 -10.23 -12.88 -10.26
C LYS A 101 -10.13 -11.43 -10.76
N ASN A 102 -9.91 -10.47 -9.87
CA ASN A 102 -9.81 -9.06 -10.24
C ASN A 102 -8.49 -8.73 -10.97
N VAL A 103 -7.38 -9.41 -10.64
CA VAL A 103 -6.14 -9.32 -11.40
C VAL A 103 -6.33 -9.89 -12.81
N LEU A 104 -6.95 -11.05 -12.95
CA LEU A 104 -7.26 -11.62 -14.27
C LEU A 104 -8.18 -10.69 -15.07
N ARG A 105 -9.16 -10.08 -14.40
CA ARG A 105 -10.05 -9.08 -14.99
C ARG A 105 -9.29 -7.84 -15.47
N SER A 106 -8.33 -7.32 -14.71
CA SER A 106 -7.56 -6.14 -15.14
C SER A 106 -6.69 -6.43 -16.36
N ILE A 107 -6.13 -7.63 -16.47
CA ILE A 107 -5.39 -8.07 -17.66
C ILE A 107 -6.34 -8.15 -18.87
N ASN A 108 -7.48 -8.83 -18.72
CA ASN A 108 -8.37 -9.14 -19.84
C ASN A 108 -9.24 -7.96 -20.29
N GLU A 109 -9.75 -7.16 -19.36
CA GLU A 109 -10.70 -6.07 -19.66
C GLU A 109 -10.04 -4.69 -19.76
N HIS A 110 -8.89 -4.50 -19.11
CA HIS A 110 -8.21 -3.20 -19.04
C HIS A 110 -6.79 -3.21 -19.63
N GLY A 111 -6.30 -4.37 -20.11
CA GLY A 111 -4.99 -4.47 -20.75
C GLY A 111 -3.80 -4.19 -19.84
N VAL A 112 -3.97 -4.35 -18.52
CA VAL A 112 -2.89 -4.12 -17.55
C VAL A 112 -1.81 -5.19 -17.71
N ASP A 113 -0.55 -4.77 -17.85
CA ASP A 113 0.58 -5.68 -18.05
C ASP A 113 1.08 -6.30 -16.73
N VAL A 114 0.32 -7.26 -16.20
CA VAL A 114 0.66 -7.98 -14.96
C VAL A 114 1.54 -9.18 -15.29
N LYS A 115 2.70 -9.27 -14.65
CA LYS A 115 3.67 -10.37 -14.85
C LYS A 115 3.55 -11.52 -13.86
N GLY A 116 2.93 -11.31 -12.71
CA GLY A 116 2.79 -12.33 -11.68
C GLY A 116 1.99 -11.86 -10.46
N PHE A 117 1.69 -12.81 -9.58
CA PHE A 117 0.99 -12.60 -8.31
C PHE A 117 1.68 -13.44 -7.23
N PHE A 118 2.05 -12.81 -6.12
CA PHE A 118 2.74 -13.46 -5.01
C PHE A 118 1.90 -13.28 -3.73
N ALA A 119 1.46 -14.40 -3.15
CA ALA A 119 0.66 -14.41 -1.93
C ALA A 119 1.52 -14.11 -0.69
N TRP A 120 1.02 -13.28 0.24
CA TRP A 120 1.60 -13.13 1.57
C TRP A 120 0.88 -14.03 2.57
N SER A 121 1.46 -15.11 3.05
CA SER A 121 2.86 -15.54 2.91
C SER A 121 2.91 -17.04 2.63
N LEU A 122 4.12 -17.56 2.40
CA LEU A 122 4.33 -18.99 2.19
C LEU A 122 3.97 -19.82 3.44
N MET A 123 4.20 -19.26 4.62
CA MET A 123 3.97 -19.91 5.91
C MET A 123 3.80 -18.87 7.00
N ASP A 124 3.16 -19.26 8.11
CA ASP A 124 3.05 -18.44 9.30
C ASP A 124 4.43 -17.92 9.72
N ASN A 125 4.51 -16.62 9.99
CA ASN A 125 5.75 -15.94 10.32
C ASN A 125 5.49 -14.82 11.34
N PHE A 126 6.56 -14.15 11.76
CA PHE A 126 6.46 -13.04 12.70
C PHE A 126 5.94 -11.79 11.99
N GLU A 127 4.76 -11.31 12.43
CA GLU A 127 4.18 -10.07 11.92
C GLU A 127 4.70 -8.86 12.72
N TRP A 128 5.39 -7.95 12.04
CA TRP A 128 6.08 -6.79 12.63
C TRP A 128 5.14 -5.81 13.34
N GLU A 129 3.93 -5.71 12.82
CA GLU A 129 2.84 -4.92 13.38
C GLU A 129 1.62 -5.84 13.54
N VAL A 130 1.58 -6.61 14.62
CA VAL A 130 0.29 -7.02 15.19
C VAL A 130 -0.27 -5.77 15.87
N VAL A 131 -0.70 -4.78 15.09
CA VAL A 131 -1.43 -3.66 15.69
C VAL A 131 -2.73 -4.26 16.22
N MET A 132 -2.83 -4.24 17.55
CA MET A 132 -4.10 -4.21 18.25
C MET A 132 -4.99 -3.14 17.61
N LEU A 133 -5.92 -3.57 16.75
CA LEU A 133 -7.15 -2.86 16.46
C LEU A 133 -8.27 -3.51 17.29
#